data_AF-A0A4P6XDV9-F1
#
_entry.id   AF-A0A4P6XDV9-F1
#
_cell.length_a   1.000
_cell.length_b   1.000
_cell.length_c   1.000
_cell.angle_alpha   90.00
_cell.angle_beta   90.00
_cell.angle_gamma   90.00
#
_symmetry.space_group_name_H-M   'P 1'
#
loop_
_entity.id
_entity.type
_entity.pdbx_description
1 polymer ?
#
loop_
_entity_poly.entity_id
_entity_poly.type
_entity_poly.pdbx_seq_one_letter_code
_entity_poly.pdbx_strand_id
1 'polypeptide(L)'
;MRKVRIDMAGQRYARLLCVDFSHTDRHGHCHWLFACDCGTMIVAHGGNVRAGSTTSCGCRHREISAARLRTHGERADKRHAPTYRAWQAMKSLCDNPKVSGYPQCGGRGIAVAARWRDDFPAFLADMGERPLGMTLRRDDAQRDFGPNACHWAVVPTRAERTARSWSHRHAEV
;
A
#
# COMPACT_ATOMS: atom_id res chain seq x y z
N MET A 1 3.38 -44.03 -29.24
CA MET A 1 2.70 -43.09 -30.16
C MET A 1 3.35 -41.71 -30.01
N ARG A 2 3.83 -41.08 -31.09
CA ARG A 2 4.29 -39.68 -31.03
C ARG A 2 3.09 -38.80 -30.69
N LYS A 3 3.14 -38.04 -29.60
CA LYS A 3 2.12 -37.04 -29.28
C LYS A 3 2.08 -36.03 -30.41
N VAL A 4 0.97 -35.99 -31.16
CA VAL A 4 0.75 -34.99 -32.19
C VAL A 4 0.54 -33.65 -31.48
N ARG A 5 1.36 -32.67 -31.82
CA ARG A 5 1.23 -31.30 -31.32
C ARG A 5 0.04 -30.65 -32.02
N ILE A 6 -0.88 -30.10 -31.24
CA ILE A 6 -2.00 -29.29 -31.77
C ILE A 6 -1.40 -28.06 -32.43
N ASP A 7 -1.65 -27.86 -33.72
CA ASP A 7 -1.25 -26.66 -34.42
C ASP A 7 -2.13 -25.49 -34.00
N MET A 8 -1.49 -24.42 -33.53
CA MET A 8 -2.15 -23.20 -33.09
C MET A 8 -1.85 -22.03 -34.03
N ALA A 9 -0.96 -22.17 -35.02
CA ALA A 9 -0.55 -21.08 -35.91
C ALA A 9 -1.76 -20.46 -36.61
N GLY A 10 -1.78 -19.12 -36.68
CA GLY A 10 -2.87 -18.35 -37.28
C GLY A 10 -4.15 -18.27 -36.44
N GLN A 11 -4.26 -19.00 -35.32
CA GLN A 11 -5.45 -18.97 -34.47
C GLN A 11 -5.37 -17.84 -33.45
N ARG A 12 -6.54 -17.26 -33.15
CA ARG A 12 -6.70 -16.15 -32.21
C ARG A 12 -7.34 -16.60 -30.90
N TYR A 13 -6.78 -16.13 -29.80
CA TYR A 13 -7.17 -16.46 -28.43
C TYR A 13 -7.27 -15.16 -27.62
N ALA A 14 -8.49 -14.68 -27.41
CA ALA A 14 -8.73 -13.35 -26.85
C ALA A 14 -7.89 -12.29 -27.59
N ARG A 15 -6.92 -11.64 -26.91
CA ARG A 15 -6.05 -10.61 -27.50
C ARG A 15 -4.75 -11.15 -28.09
N LEU A 16 -4.60 -12.47 -28.23
CA LEU A 16 -3.36 -13.12 -28.68
C LEU A 16 -3.61 -13.84 -30.00
N LEU A 17 -2.93 -13.41 -31.07
CA LEU A 17 -2.86 -14.12 -32.32
C LEU A 17 -1.61 -15.00 -32.32
N CYS A 18 -1.78 -16.30 -32.50
CA CYS A 18 -0.65 -17.22 -32.60
C CYS A 18 0.07 -17.03 -33.93
N VAL A 19 1.36 -16.70 -33.86
CA VAL A 19 2.20 -16.44 -35.04
C VAL A 19 2.92 -17.73 -35.45
N ASP A 20 3.66 -18.33 -34.52
CA ASP A 20 4.44 -19.53 -34.81
C ASP A 20 4.74 -20.33 -33.52
N PHE A 21 5.24 -21.54 -33.71
CA PHE A 21 5.83 -22.33 -32.64
C PHE A 21 7.09 -21.65 -32.10
N SER A 22 7.30 -21.74 -30.79
CA SER A 22 8.56 -21.33 -30.18
C SER A 22 9.42 -22.53 -29.82
N HIS A 23 9.01 -23.31 -28.81
CA HIS A 23 9.78 -24.44 -28.32
C HIS A 23 8.93 -25.37 -27.44
N THR A 24 9.48 -26.53 -27.11
CA THR A 24 8.95 -27.39 -26.05
C THR A 24 9.88 -27.28 -24.85
N ASP A 25 9.31 -27.09 -23.66
CA ASP A 25 10.11 -27.03 -22.42
C ASP A 25 10.57 -28.41 -21.95
N ARG A 26 11.37 -28.45 -20.87
CA ARG A 26 11.85 -29.70 -20.26
C ARG A 26 10.72 -30.61 -19.71
N HIS A 27 9.53 -30.06 -19.49
CA HIS A 27 8.35 -30.77 -18.98
C HIS A 27 7.44 -31.25 -20.12
N GLY A 28 7.84 -31.05 -21.38
CA GLY A 28 7.08 -31.47 -22.56
C GLY A 28 5.95 -30.52 -22.92
N HIS A 29 5.94 -29.30 -22.39
CA HIS A 29 4.94 -28.29 -22.68
C HIS A 29 5.29 -27.48 -23.92
N CYS A 30 4.33 -27.29 -24.82
CA CYS A 30 4.54 -26.51 -26.04
C CYS A 30 4.29 -25.01 -25.80
N HIS A 31 5.31 -24.22 -26.10
CA HIS A 31 5.27 -22.77 -26.09
C HIS A 31 5.16 -22.23 -27.51
N TRP A 32 4.34 -21.19 -27.67
CA TRP A 32 4.03 -20.56 -28.94
C TRP A 32 4.29 -19.06 -28.86
N LEU A 33 4.71 -18.49 -29.99
CA LEU A 33 4.87 -17.07 -30.17
C LEU A 33 3.51 -16.47 -30.54
N PHE A 34 3.09 -15.46 -29.78
CA PHE A 34 1.84 -14.74 -30.00
C PHE A 34 2.09 -13.25 -30.22
N ALA A 35 1.37 -12.67 -31.19
CA ALA A 35 1.20 -11.24 -31.34
C ALA A 35 0.00 -10.78 -30.52
N CYS A 36 0.23 -9.88 -29.56
CA CYS A 36 -0.85 -9.29 -28.80
C CYS A 36 -1.44 -8.07 -29.52
N ASP A 37 -2.73 -7.81 -29.37
CA ASP A 37 -3.42 -6.64 -29.94
C ASP A 37 -2.79 -5.29 -29.55
N CYS A 38 -2.06 -5.22 -28.43
CA CYS A 38 -1.31 -4.02 -28.03
C CYS A 38 0.05 -3.86 -28.74
N GLY A 39 0.39 -4.75 -29.69
CA GLY A 39 1.64 -4.74 -30.46
C GLY A 39 2.80 -5.51 -29.81
N THR A 40 2.66 -5.98 -28.57
CA THR A 40 3.72 -6.78 -27.92
C THR A 40 3.69 -8.23 -28.38
N MET A 41 4.86 -8.77 -28.74
CA MET A 41 5.06 -10.20 -28.96
C MET A 41 5.39 -10.90 -27.64
N ILE A 42 4.78 -12.06 -27.39
CA ILE A 42 5.07 -12.88 -26.22
C ILE A 42 5.22 -14.35 -26.58
N VAL A 43 6.02 -15.08 -25.82
CA VAL A 43 6.04 -16.55 -25.85
C VAL A 43 5.21 -17.05 -24.67
N ALA A 44 4.16 -17.83 -24.95
CA ALA A 44 3.24 -18.32 -23.93
C ALA A 44 2.99 -19.82 -24.07
N HIS A 45 2.66 -20.44 -22.94
CA HIS A 45 2.27 -21.85 -22.88
C HIS A 45 0.95 -22.08 -23.63
N GLY A 46 0.97 -22.92 -24.66
CA GLY A 46 -0.20 -23.15 -25.50
C GLY A 46 -1.40 -23.71 -24.73
N GLY A 47 -1.15 -24.53 -23.71
CA GLY A 47 -2.21 -25.06 -22.83
C GLY A 47 -2.96 -23.96 -22.08
N ASN A 48 -2.23 -23.03 -21.45
CA ASN A 48 -2.81 -21.90 -20.72
C ASN A 48 -3.56 -20.91 -21.62
N VAL A 49 -3.06 -20.69 -22.84
CA VAL A 49 -3.75 -19.84 -23.82
C VAL A 49 -5.05 -20.48 -24.27
N ARG A 50 -5.05 -21.78 -24.60
CA ARG A 50 -6.29 -22.50 -24.96
C ARG A 50 -7.29 -22.60 -23.81
N ALA A 51 -6.82 -22.76 -22.58
CA ALA A 51 -7.67 -22.81 -21.39
C ALA A 51 -8.21 -21.43 -20.97
N GLY A 52 -7.74 -20.33 -21.57
CA GLY A 52 -8.17 -18.98 -21.23
C GLY A 52 -7.48 -18.36 -20.02
N SER A 53 -6.49 -19.02 -19.42
CA SER A 53 -5.68 -18.47 -18.33
C SER A 53 -4.70 -17.39 -18.82
N THR A 54 -4.35 -17.39 -20.10
CA THR A 54 -3.49 -16.37 -20.72
C THR A 54 -4.21 -15.75 -21.92
N THR A 55 -4.71 -14.53 -21.74
CA THR A 55 -5.57 -13.84 -22.73
C THR A 55 -4.94 -12.58 -23.33
N SER A 56 -3.77 -12.16 -22.83
CA SER A 56 -3.00 -11.00 -23.32
C SER A 56 -1.55 -11.08 -22.82
N CYS A 57 -0.68 -10.17 -23.28
CA CYS A 57 0.66 -9.97 -22.73
C CYS A 57 0.70 -9.30 -21.33
N GLY A 58 -0.45 -9.20 -20.66
CA GLY A 58 -0.63 -8.43 -19.42
C GLY A 58 -1.11 -7.00 -19.63
N CYS A 59 -1.24 -6.52 -20.88
CA CYS A 59 -1.78 -5.19 -21.19
C CYS A 59 -3.19 -5.00 -20.63
N ARG A 60 -4.05 -6.02 -20.70
CA ARG A 60 -5.41 -5.98 -20.14
C ARG A 60 -5.39 -5.66 -18.64
N HIS A 61 -4.49 -6.25 -17.87
CA HIS A 61 -4.37 -5.95 -16.44
C HIS A 61 -3.86 -4.52 -16.21
N ARG A 62 -2.89 -4.06 -16.99
CA ARG A 62 -2.40 -2.66 -16.92
C ARG A 62 -3.52 -1.65 -17.19
N GLU A 63 -4.33 -1.89 -18.22
CA GLU A 63 -5.49 -1.05 -18.56
C GLU A 63 -6.52 -0.99 -17.42
N ILE A 64 -6.89 -2.15 -16.85
CA ILE A 64 -7.83 -2.22 -15.73
C ILE A 64 -7.29 -1.49 -14.50
N SER A 65 -6.01 -1.70 -14.15
CA SER A 65 -5.38 -1.02 -13.02
C SER A 65 -5.31 0.49 -13.23
N ALA A 66 -4.98 0.94 -14.45
CA ALA A 66 -4.95 2.36 -14.79
C ALA A 66 -6.35 3.00 -14.69
N ALA A 67 -7.40 2.30 -15.14
CA ALA A 67 -8.77 2.77 -15.01
C ALA A 67 -9.21 2.88 -13.53
N ARG A 68 -8.83 1.91 -12.69
CA ARG A 68 -9.10 1.92 -11.25
C ARG A 68 -8.37 3.04 -10.51
N LEU A 69 -7.18 3.43 -10.93
CA LEU A 69 -6.42 4.49 -10.25
C LEU A 69 -7.10 5.87 -10.33
N ARG A 70 -7.99 6.08 -11.31
CA ARG A 70 -8.71 7.35 -11.49
C ARG A 70 -9.76 7.61 -10.41
N THR A 71 -10.27 6.59 -9.71
CA THR A 71 -11.41 6.76 -8.79
C THR A 71 -11.06 7.40 -7.46
N HIS A 72 -9.76 7.48 -7.09
CA HIS A 72 -9.31 8.04 -5.81
C HIS A 72 -8.44 9.31 -5.96
N GLY A 73 -8.12 9.74 -7.18
CA GLY A 73 -7.25 10.90 -7.43
C GLY A 73 -7.94 12.25 -7.21
N GLU A 74 -9.24 12.34 -7.46
CA GLU A 74 -9.97 13.63 -7.46
C GLU A 74 -10.67 13.96 -6.13
N ARG A 75 -10.70 13.02 -5.17
CA ARG A 75 -11.32 13.19 -3.85
C ARG A 75 -10.33 13.35 -2.70
N ALA A 76 -9.09 13.74 -2.99
CA ALA A 76 -8.20 14.22 -1.94
C ALA A 76 -8.57 15.66 -1.57
N ASP A 77 -9.79 15.87 -1.05
CA ASP A 77 -10.07 17.02 -0.20
C ASP A 77 -9.00 17.05 0.93
N LYS A 78 -8.69 18.21 1.50
CA LYS A 78 -7.65 18.37 2.56
C LYS A 78 -7.86 17.42 3.76
N ARG A 79 -9.06 16.82 3.89
CA ARG A 79 -9.41 15.71 4.79
C ARG A 79 -8.56 14.43 4.60
N HIS A 80 -7.85 14.28 3.50
CA HIS A 80 -6.89 13.18 3.33
C HIS A 80 -5.44 13.63 3.46
N ALA A 81 -5.19 14.91 3.75
CA ALA A 81 -3.87 15.44 3.98
C ALA A 81 -3.22 14.76 5.19
N PRO A 82 -1.89 14.61 5.17
CA PRO A 82 -1.19 13.92 6.25
C PRO A 82 -1.44 14.52 7.65
N THR A 83 -1.64 15.83 7.71
CA THR A 83 -1.97 16.57 8.95
C THR A 83 -3.35 16.18 9.49
N TYR A 84 -4.38 16.12 8.64
CA TYR A 84 -5.71 15.67 9.04
C TYR A 84 -5.72 14.21 9.49
N ARG A 85 -4.96 13.34 8.83
CA ARG A 85 -4.83 11.93 9.25
C ARG A 85 -4.19 11.80 10.62
N ALA A 86 -3.20 12.64 10.96
CA ALA A 86 -2.59 12.66 12.28
C ALA A 86 -3.60 13.11 13.36
N TRP A 87 -4.40 14.14 13.08
CA TRP A 87 -5.47 14.59 13.96
C TRP A 87 -6.54 13.51 14.21
N GLN A 88 -7.00 12.84 13.15
CA GLN A 88 -7.94 11.71 13.27
C GLN A 88 -7.35 10.53 14.03
N ALA A 89 -6.08 10.20 13.80
CA ALA A 89 -5.39 9.13 14.51
C ALA A 89 -5.29 9.45 16.00
N MET A 90 -4.95 10.69 16.36
CA MET A 90 -4.95 11.18 17.74
C MET A 90 -6.31 10.97 18.41
N LYS A 91 -7.41 11.42 17.79
CA LYS A 91 -8.77 11.19 18.32
C LYS A 91 -9.05 9.69 18.51
N SER A 92 -8.73 8.88 17.51
CA SER A 92 -8.96 7.43 17.58
C SER A 92 -8.16 6.76 18.70
N LEU A 93 -6.96 7.24 19.05
CA LEU A 93 -6.19 6.71 20.17
C LEU A 93 -6.86 6.97 21.53
N CYS A 94 -7.62 8.06 21.64
CA CYS A 94 -8.35 8.43 22.86
C CYS A 94 -9.75 7.80 22.92
N ASP A 95 -10.46 7.67 21.80
CA ASP A 95 -11.90 7.40 21.80
C ASP A 95 -12.28 5.99 21.30
N ASN A 96 -11.36 5.24 20.68
CA ASN A 96 -11.69 3.94 20.06
C ASN A 96 -10.97 2.76 20.75
N PRO A 97 -11.66 1.98 21.61
CA PRO A 97 -11.09 0.81 22.30
C PRO A 97 -10.52 -0.27 21.37
N LYS A 98 -10.91 -0.27 20.09
CA LYS A 98 -10.46 -1.29 19.12
C LYS A 98 -9.07 -0.99 18.54
N VAL A 99 -8.54 0.23 18.70
CA VAL A 99 -7.18 0.51 18.21
C VAL A 99 -6.13 0.03 19.20
N SER A 100 -5.05 -0.55 18.69
CA SER A 100 -3.97 -1.11 19.52
C SER A 100 -3.31 -0.08 20.46
N GLY A 101 -3.37 1.19 20.09
CA GLY A 101 -2.84 2.32 20.86
C GLY A 101 -3.77 2.83 21.99
N TYR A 102 -5.00 2.33 22.07
CA TYR A 102 -5.99 2.80 23.04
C TYR A 102 -5.59 2.51 24.50
N PRO A 103 -5.10 1.31 24.86
CA PRO A 103 -4.71 1.02 26.24
C PRO A 103 -3.63 1.96 26.79
N GLN A 104 -2.81 2.56 25.92
CA GLN A 104 -1.75 3.49 26.34
C GLN A 104 -2.21 4.96 26.37
N CYS A 105 -3.39 5.26 25.83
CA CYS A 105 -3.99 6.59 25.77
C CYS A 105 -5.38 6.57 26.41
N GLY A 106 -6.47 6.40 25.64
CA GLY A 106 -7.84 6.44 26.16
C GLY A 106 -8.10 5.50 27.32
N GLY A 107 -7.51 4.30 27.30
CA GLY A 107 -7.60 3.33 28.41
C GLY A 107 -6.96 3.80 29.73
N ARG A 108 -6.13 4.85 29.70
CA ARG A 108 -5.51 5.50 30.87
C ARG A 108 -6.15 6.85 31.22
N GLY A 109 -7.22 7.23 30.54
CA GLY A 109 -7.89 8.53 30.73
C GLY A 109 -7.22 9.72 30.02
N ILE A 110 -6.21 9.48 29.17
CA ILE A 110 -5.60 10.53 28.35
C ILE A 110 -6.58 10.96 27.26
N ALA A 111 -6.87 12.25 27.20
CA ALA A 111 -7.83 12.84 26.30
C ALA A 111 -7.17 13.82 25.30
N VAL A 112 -7.98 14.27 24.35
CA VAL A 112 -7.65 15.39 23.46
C VAL A 112 -8.22 16.66 24.06
N ALA A 113 -7.43 17.73 24.14
CA ALA A 113 -7.86 19.04 24.59
C ALA A 113 -9.11 19.48 23.83
N ALA A 114 -10.08 20.09 24.52
CA ALA A 114 -11.37 20.48 23.94
C ALA A 114 -11.22 21.34 22.68
N ARG A 115 -10.23 22.24 22.66
CA ARG A 115 -9.88 23.09 21.50
C ARG A 115 -9.53 22.28 20.25
N TRP A 116 -8.95 21.10 20.39
CA TRP A 116 -8.55 20.24 19.27
C TRP A 116 -9.55 19.16 18.97
N ARG A 117 -10.38 18.74 19.94
CA ARG A 117 -11.20 17.53 19.81
C ARG A 117 -12.09 17.58 18.56
N ASP A 118 -12.79 18.68 18.32
CA ASP A 118 -13.75 18.78 17.21
C ASP A 118 -13.45 19.94 16.24
N ASP A 119 -12.26 20.55 16.35
CA ASP A 119 -11.82 21.68 15.53
C ASP A 119 -10.44 21.39 14.91
N PHE A 120 -10.45 20.89 13.67
CA PHE A 120 -9.23 20.66 12.91
C PHE A 120 -8.49 21.96 12.55
N PRO A 121 -9.15 23.05 12.11
CA PRO A 121 -8.50 24.34 11.95
C PRO A 121 -7.71 24.82 13.17
N ALA A 122 -8.23 24.65 14.39
CA ALA A 122 -7.52 24.99 15.61
C ALA A 122 -6.27 24.11 15.82
N PHE A 123 -6.40 22.79 15.59
CA PHE A 123 -5.24 21.88 15.58
C PHE A 123 -4.19 22.30 14.55
N LEU A 124 -4.60 22.62 13.33
CA LEU A 124 -3.71 23.04 12.24
C LEU A 124 -3.02 24.38 12.55
N ALA A 125 -3.73 25.33 13.16
CA ALA A 125 -3.17 26.61 13.57
C ALA A 125 -2.10 26.46 14.66
N ASP A 126 -2.31 25.55 15.61
CA ASP A 126 -1.35 25.34 16.71
C ASP A 126 -0.15 24.46 16.28
N MET A 127 -0.36 23.42 15.47
CA MET A 127 0.67 22.45 15.09
C MET A 127 1.35 22.72 13.75
N GLY A 128 0.72 23.50 12.87
CA GLY A 128 1.13 23.63 11.48
C GLY A 128 0.95 22.36 10.64
N GLU A 129 1.35 22.44 9.37
CA GLU A 129 1.35 21.28 8.48
C GLU A 129 2.37 20.23 8.92
N ARG A 130 1.95 18.96 8.91
CA ARG A 130 2.81 17.84 9.29
C ARG A 130 3.96 17.70 8.29
N PRO A 131 5.23 17.83 8.74
CA PRO A 131 6.37 17.58 7.86
C PRO A 131 6.45 16.11 7.41
N LEU A 132 7.06 15.88 6.25
CA LEU A 132 7.24 14.53 5.72
C LEU A 132 8.09 13.68 6.68
N GLY A 133 7.71 12.43 6.89
CA GLY A 133 8.44 11.49 7.77
C GLY A 133 8.24 11.70 9.28
N MET A 134 7.42 12.67 9.69
CA MET A 134 7.16 12.95 11.10
C MET A 134 5.80 12.41 11.58
N THR A 135 5.69 12.14 12.88
CA THR A 135 4.46 11.76 13.57
C THR A 135 4.19 12.71 14.73
N LEU A 136 2.93 12.83 15.12
CA LEU A 136 2.56 13.55 16.34
C LEU A 136 3.11 12.79 17.55
N ARG A 137 3.82 13.48 18.44
CA ARG A 137 4.29 12.97 19.72
C ARG A 137 3.84 13.88 20.85
N ARG A 138 3.70 13.28 22.03
CA ARG A 138 3.52 14.01 23.29
C ARG A 138 4.86 14.13 24.00
N ASP A 139 5.10 15.26 24.65
CA ASP A 139 6.31 15.51 25.44
C ASP A 139 6.34 14.66 26.72
N ASP A 140 5.16 14.46 27.31
CA ASP A 140 4.96 13.67 28.52
C ASP A 140 3.89 12.60 28.26
N ALA A 141 4.22 11.36 28.59
CA ALA A 141 3.35 10.20 28.39
C ALA A 141 2.07 10.24 29.26
N GLN A 142 2.03 11.05 30.32
CA GLN A 142 0.88 11.22 31.21
C GLN A 142 -0.03 12.38 30.81
N ARG A 143 0.44 13.32 29.98
CA ARG A 143 -0.34 14.51 29.62
C ARG A 143 -1.33 14.24 28.50
N ASP A 144 -2.41 14.99 28.50
CA ASP A 144 -3.37 15.05 27.42
C ASP A 144 -2.75 15.60 26.12
N PHE A 145 -3.38 15.29 24.99
CA PHE A 145 -3.01 15.90 23.71
C PHE A 145 -3.45 17.37 23.69
N GLY A 146 -2.52 18.28 23.39
CA GLY A 146 -2.80 19.70 23.30
C GLY A 146 -1.62 20.50 22.77
N PRO A 147 -1.81 21.81 22.51
CA PRO A 147 -0.85 22.65 21.81
C PRO A 147 0.52 22.77 22.49
N ASN A 148 0.53 22.72 23.83
CA ASN A 148 1.76 22.86 24.62
C ASN A 148 2.32 21.51 25.10
N ALA A 149 1.76 20.40 24.65
CA ALA A 149 2.17 19.06 25.07
C ALA A 149 2.49 18.17 23.88
N CYS A 150 2.37 18.67 22.65
CA CYS A 150 2.53 17.91 21.43
C CYS A 150 3.44 18.62 20.43
N HIS A 151 4.23 17.83 19.71
CA HIS A 151 5.10 18.32 18.64
C HIS A 151 5.25 17.26 17.53
N TRP A 152 5.77 17.67 16.37
CA TRP A 152 6.13 16.75 15.30
C TRP A 152 7.51 16.13 15.57
N ALA A 153 7.58 14.80 15.60
CA ALA A 153 8.84 14.10 15.79
C ALA A 153 9.11 13.10 14.66
N VAL A 154 10.39 12.92 14.32
CA VAL A 154 10.83 11.89 13.39
C VAL A 154 10.50 10.51 13.98
N VAL A 155 9.98 9.61 13.14
CA VAL A 155 9.82 8.20 13.52
C VAL A 155 11.17 7.51 13.35
N PRO A 156 11.85 7.07 14.43
CA PRO A 156 13.09 6.33 14.29
C PRO A 156 12.82 5.02 13.56
N THR A 157 13.75 4.69 12.67
CA THR A 157 13.80 3.43 11.94
C THR A 157 13.86 2.24 12.90
N ARG A 158 13.54 1.04 12.40
CA ARG A 158 13.62 -0.18 13.21
C ARG A 158 15.03 -0.39 13.78
N ALA A 159 16.07 -0.11 12.99
CA ALA A 159 17.46 -0.22 13.43
C ALA A 159 17.77 0.71 14.61
N GLU A 160 17.39 2.00 14.49
CA GLU A 160 17.59 2.99 15.56
C GLU A 160 16.82 2.62 16.84
N ARG A 161 15.59 2.09 16.72
CA ARG A 161 14.81 1.62 17.87
C ARG A 161 15.45 0.42 18.56
N THR A 162 15.96 -0.55 17.79
CA THR A 162 16.65 -1.73 18.33
C THR A 162 17.93 -1.31 19.06
N ALA A 163 18.72 -0.41 18.48
CA ALA A 163 19.94 0.12 19.09
C ALA A 163 19.63 0.85 20.41
N ARG A 164 18.63 1.75 20.41
CA ARG A 164 18.18 2.46 21.63
C ARG A 164 17.71 1.51 22.73
N SER A 165 16.94 0.47 22.39
CA SER A 165 16.48 -0.53 23.36
C SER A 165 17.62 -1.39 23.90
N TRP A 166 18.65 -1.67 23.09
CA TRP A 166 19.85 -2.36 23.55
C TRP A 166 20.62 -1.48 24.55
N SER A 167 20.91 -0.22 24.22
CA SER A 167 21.61 0.72 25.10
C SER A 167 20.87 0.94 26.43
N HIS A 168 19.56 1.16 26.41
CA HIS A 168 18.77 1.36 27.64
C HIS A 168 18.75 0.12 28.56
N ARG A 169 18.90 -1.09 28.02
CA ARG A 169 18.96 -2.33 28.82
C ARG A 169 20.33 -2.59 29.44
N HIS A 170 21.37 -1.91 28.96
CA HIS A 170 22.76 -2.12 29.39
C HIS A 170 23.39 -0.81 29.94
N ALA A 171 22.56 0.18 30.27
CA ALA A 171 23.00 1.47 30.82
C ALA A 171 23.26 1.44 32.34
N GLU A 172 23.10 0.29 32.99
CA GLU A 172 23.53 0.05 34.38
C GLU A 172 24.34 -1.25 34.45
N VAL A 173 25.65 -1.12 34.24
CA VAL A 173 26.72 -1.91 34.88
C VAL A 173 27.79 -0.92 35.32
#